data_AF-A0A086LIY1-F1
#
_entry.id   AF-A0A086LIY1-F1
#
_cell.length_a   1.000
_cell.length_b   1.000
_cell.length_c   1.000
_cell.angle_alpha   90.00
_cell.angle_beta   90.00
_cell.angle_gamma   90.00
#
_symmetry.space_group_name_H-M   'P 1'
#
loop_
_entity.id
_entity.type
_entity.pdbx_description
1 polymer ?
#
loop_
_entity_poly.entity_id
_entity_poly.type
_entity_poly.pdbx_seq_one_letter_code
_entity_poly.pdbx_strand_id
1 'polypeptide(L)'
;IGDFGFAAEVGTSTRLQSTPTFLDPQTAEESLQRKTETVVTEERDAWALGTMIFLIWCGSYPFFSFEEAVLPLAALLQNVVFKSKTTRPPPPLQHCKGMPSPVKALITGFLQWNSDDRRRPRDVVEGFLAATASEPATSSATAAEGSVRPRASRSQ
;
A
#
# COMPACT_ATOMS: atom_id res chain seq x y z
N ILE A 1 -12.13 -0.95 0.08
CA ILE A 1 -11.75 0.46 0.31
C ILE A 1 -12.80 1.06 1.22
N GLY A 2 -12.40 1.74 2.28
CA GLY A 2 -13.29 2.34 3.28
C GLY A 2 -12.57 3.45 4.05
N ASP A 3 -13.29 4.12 4.95
CA ASP A 3 -12.82 5.30 5.71
C ASP A 3 -12.32 6.45 4.80
N PHE A 4 -13.26 7.19 4.22
CA PHE A 4 -12.98 8.32 3.33
C PHE A 4 -12.74 9.64 4.08
N GLY A 5 -12.45 9.61 5.40
CA GLY A 5 -12.29 10.82 6.21
C GLY A 5 -11.15 11.76 5.77
N PHE A 6 -10.16 11.23 5.04
CA PHE A 6 -9.05 12.01 4.46
C PHE A 6 -9.08 12.05 2.92
N ALA A 7 -10.11 11.48 2.30
CA ALA A 7 -10.26 11.50 0.86
C ALA A 7 -10.71 12.89 0.39
N ALA A 8 -10.14 13.36 -0.71
CA ALA A 8 -10.51 14.60 -1.36
C ALA A 8 -10.23 14.50 -2.86
N GLU A 9 -10.76 15.45 -3.62
CA GLU A 9 -10.58 15.49 -5.08
C GLU A 9 -9.12 15.79 -5.45
N VAL A 10 -8.62 15.07 -6.47
CA VAL A 10 -7.27 15.27 -7.01
C VAL A 10 -7.07 16.73 -7.43
N GLY A 11 -5.91 17.30 -7.08
CA GLY A 11 -5.59 18.71 -7.32
C GLY A 11 -6.05 19.66 -6.21
N THR A 12 -6.83 19.18 -5.24
CA THR A 12 -7.22 19.99 -4.07
C THR A 12 -6.09 20.08 -3.06
N SER A 13 -5.83 21.27 -2.51
CA SER A 13 -4.99 21.44 -1.32
C SER A 13 -5.78 21.07 -0.08
N THR A 14 -5.29 20.11 0.71
CA THR A 14 -5.92 19.71 1.97
C THR A 14 -4.92 19.66 3.10
N ARG A 15 -5.41 19.70 4.34
CA ARG A 15 -4.56 19.53 5.52
C ARG A 15 -3.80 18.20 5.43
N LEU A 16 -2.50 18.24 5.66
CA LEU A 16 -1.66 17.05 5.68
C LEU A 16 -2.09 16.14 6.84
N GLN A 17 -2.73 15.03 6.47
CA GLN A 17 -3.12 13.94 7.35
C GLN A 17 -2.62 12.65 6.73
N SER A 18 -2.06 11.75 7.54
CA SER A 18 -1.42 10.56 7.02
C SER A 18 -1.29 9.45 8.05
N THR A 19 -1.09 8.25 7.55
CA THR A 19 -0.45 7.16 8.29
C THR A 19 1.03 7.15 7.89
N PRO A 20 1.97 7.53 8.80
CA PRO A 20 3.36 7.79 8.44
C PRO A 20 4.08 6.66 7.68
N THR A 21 3.74 5.40 7.98
CA THR A 21 4.34 4.22 7.33
C THR A 21 3.90 4.01 5.88
N PHE A 22 2.85 4.69 5.43
CA PHE A 22 2.34 4.63 4.05
C PHE A 22 2.51 5.97 3.32
N LEU A 23 3.13 6.95 3.97
CA LEU A 23 3.35 8.27 3.39
C LEU A 23 4.45 8.19 2.33
N ASP A 24 4.23 8.84 1.20
CA ASP A 24 5.20 8.93 0.13
C ASP A 24 6.33 9.90 0.48
N PRO A 25 7.52 9.77 -0.14
CA PRO A 25 8.67 10.56 0.25
C PRO A 25 8.51 12.06 0.04
N GLN A 26 7.77 12.53 -0.97
CA GLN A 26 7.56 13.97 -1.17
C GLN A 26 6.67 14.54 -0.07
N THR A 27 5.53 13.92 0.25
CA THR A 27 4.70 14.40 1.36
C THR A 27 5.40 14.21 2.72
N ALA A 28 6.25 13.19 2.89
CA ALA A 28 7.12 13.06 4.08
C ALA A 28 8.10 14.24 4.21
N GLU A 29 8.73 14.66 3.10
CA GLU A 29 9.62 15.82 3.06
C GLU A 29 8.86 17.12 3.37
N GLU A 30 7.65 17.30 2.81
CA GLU A 30 6.77 18.42 3.14
C GLU A 30 6.40 18.48 4.63
N SER A 31 6.08 17.32 5.22
CA SER A 31 5.78 17.22 6.65
C SER A 31 6.99 17.57 7.51
N LEU A 32 8.21 17.16 7.11
CA LEU A 32 9.46 17.53 7.80
C LEU A 32 9.75 19.04 7.71
N GLN A 33 9.36 19.67 6.60
CA GLN A 33 9.41 21.12 6.39
C GLN A 33 8.29 21.86 7.13
N ARG A 34 7.47 21.16 7.93
CA ARG A 34 6.33 21.71 8.69
C ARG A 34 5.25 22.34 7.80
N LYS A 35 5.12 21.89 6.55
CA LYS A 35 3.94 22.25 5.74
C LYS A 35 2.70 21.65 6.39
N THR A 36 1.63 22.45 6.45
CA THR A 36 0.35 22.05 7.05
C THR A 36 -0.63 21.53 6.01
N GLU A 37 -0.38 21.78 4.73
CA GLU A 37 -1.20 21.38 3.61
C GLU A 37 -0.36 20.71 2.52
N THR A 38 -1.01 19.87 1.73
CA THR A 38 -0.43 19.19 0.58
C THR A 38 -1.50 19.01 -0.51
N VAL A 39 -1.08 18.93 -1.76
CA VAL A 39 -1.98 18.71 -2.89
C VAL A 39 -2.28 17.22 -3.02
N VAL A 40 -3.55 16.87 -3.19
CA VAL A 40 -3.98 15.50 -3.42
C VAL A 40 -3.55 15.04 -4.81
N THR A 41 -2.82 13.94 -4.89
CA THR A 41 -2.30 13.36 -6.14
C THR A 41 -2.55 11.85 -6.19
N GLU A 42 -2.65 11.30 -7.39
CA GLU A 42 -2.78 9.85 -7.57
C GLU A 42 -1.48 9.12 -7.22
N GLU A 43 -0.34 9.78 -7.42
CA GLU A 43 1.00 9.30 -7.16
C GLU A 43 1.26 9.04 -5.67
N ARG A 44 0.62 9.82 -4.79
CA ARG A 44 0.66 9.59 -3.34
C ARG A 44 -0.05 8.28 -2.98
N ASP A 45 -1.23 8.07 -3.54
CA ASP A 45 -2.00 6.85 -3.29
C ASP A 45 -1.35 5.63 -3.98
N ALA A 46 -0.68 5.83 -5.12
CA ALA A 46 0.15 4.82 -5.76
C ALA A 46 1.24 4.31 -4.81
N TRP A 47 1.95 5.22 -4.13
CA TRP A 47 2.97 4.85 -3.15
C TRP A 47 2.39 4.04 -1.98
N ALA A 48 1.28 4.48 -1.41
CA ALA A 48 0.60 3.77 -0.34
C ALA A 48 0.17 2.36 -0.79
N LEU A 49 -0.36 2.23 -2.01
CA LEU A 49 -0.73 0.96 -2.62
C LEU A 49 0.49 0.06 -2.84
N GLY A 50 1.58 0.57 -3.39
CA GLY A 50 2.83 -0.19 -3.57
C GLY A 50 3.40 -0.69 -2.24
N THR A 51 3.35 0.15 -1.20
CA THR A 51 3.76 -0.20 0.16
C THR A 51 2.89 -1.32 0.73
N MET A 52 1.56 -1.24 0.56
CA MET A 52 0.65 -2.30 0.99
C MET A 52 0.86 -3.62 0.26
N ILE A 53 1.02 -3.62 -1.07
CA ILE A 53 1.27 -4.84 -1.83
C ILE A 53 2.61 -5.46 -1.41
N PHE A 54 3.65 -4.64 -1.22
CA PHE A 54 4.94 -5.11 -0.70
C PHE A 54 4.79 -5.73 0.69
N LEU A 55 4.06 -5.08 1.60
CA LEU A 55 3.83 -5.59 2.96
C LEU A 55 3.10 -6.94 2.96
N ILE A 56 2.04 -7.08 2.16
CA ILE A 56 1.28 -8.33 2.03
C ILE A 56 2.17 -9.46 1.53
N TRP A 57 3.03 -9.18 0.54
CA TRP A 57 3.81 -10.22 -0.12
C TRP A 57 5.10 -10.57 0.62
N CYS A 58 5.81 -9.56 1.09
CA CYS A 58 7.15 -9.69 1.66
C CYS A 58 7.13 -9.79 3.18
N GLY A 59 6.00 -9.44 3.83
CA GLY A 59 5.87 -9.46 5.29
C GLY A 59 6.73 -8.41 6.00
N SER A 60 7.12 -7.33 5.31
CA SER A 60 7.91 -6.21 5.85
C SER A 60 7.61 -4.91 5.08
N TYR A 61 8.04 -3.76 5.59
CA TYR A 61 7.95 -2.51 4.82
C TYR A 61 9.07 -2.42 3.77
N PRO A 62 8.84 -1.73 2.64
CA PRO A 62 9.79 -1.67 1.53
C PRO A 62 11.09 -0.94 1.89
N PHE A 63 11.03 0.05 2.77
CA PHE A 63 12.16 0.93 3.06
C PHE A 63 12.54 0.97 4.53
N PHE A 64 11.90 0.23 5.42
CA PHE A 64 12.24 0.24 6.84
C PHE A 64 11.75 -1.04 7.53
N SER A 65 12.26 -1.32 8.72
CA SER A 65 11.80 -2.46 9.52
C SER A 65 10.55 -2.12 10.35
N PHE A 66 9.93 -3.11 11.00
CA PHE A 66 8.83 -2.84 11.93
C PHE A 66 9.30 -2.08 13.19
N GLU A 67 10.53 -2.32 13.63
CA GLU A 67 11.16 -1.55 14.71
C GLU A 67 11.36 -0.09 14.30
N GLU A 68 11.73 0.16 13.04
CA GLU A 68 11.84 1.51 12.51
C GLU A 68 10.47 2.17 12.32
N ALA A 69 9.42 1.40 12.04
CA ALA A 69 8.05 1.90 11.84
C ALA A 69 7.43 2.51 13.11
N VAL A 70 7.98 2.24 14.29
CA VAL A 70 7.54 2.81 15.57
C VAL A 70 8.47 3.91 16.10
N LEU A 71 9.45 4.35 15.30
CA LEU A 71 10.31 5.48 15.65
C LEU A 71 9.49 6.77 15.84
N PRO A 72 10.04 7.75 16.59
CA PRO A 72 9.47 9.09 16.61
C PRO A 72 9.23 9.61 15.19
N LEU A 73 8.10 10.29 14.97
CA LEU A 73 7.62 10.66 13.63
C LEU A 73 8.70 11.27 12.74
N ALA A 74 9.45 12.26 13.24
CA ALA A 74 10.50 12.91 12.46
C ALA A 74 11.60 11.93 12.00
N ALA A 75 12.00 10.98 12.84
CA ALA A 75 13.00 9.98 12.50
C ALA A 75 12.48 8.97 11.47
N LEU A 76 11.21 8.54 11.61
CA LEU A 76 10.57 7.68 10.60
C LEU A 76 10.49 8.39 9.25
N LEU A 77 10.02 9.64 9.20
CA LEU A 77 9.92 10.38 7.94
C LEU A 77 11.29 10.64 7.31
N GLN A 78 12.32 10.93 8.10
CA GLN A 78 13.70 11.01 7.61
C GLN A 78 14.16 9.69 6.98
N ASN A 79 13.84 8.55 7.60
CA ASN A 79 14.13 7.24 7.03
C ASN A 79 13.37 6.98 5.73
N VAL A 80 12.07 7.33 5.66
CA VAL A 80 11.27 7.23 4.43
C VAL A 80 11.96 8.00 3.30
N VAL A 81 12.29 9.27 3.53
CA VAL A 81 12.93 10.14 2.53
C VAL A 81 14.31 9.60 2.13
N PHE A 82 15.18 9.30 3.11
CA PHE A 82 16.55 8.88 2.84
C PHE A 82 16.62 7.54 2.11
N LYS A 83 15.88 6.53 2.59
CA LYS A 83 15.98 5.16 2.07
C LYS A 83 15.29 5.03 0.72
N SER A 84 14.13 5.66 0.51
CA SER A 84 13.50 5.70 -0.81
C SER A 84 14.40 6.33 -1.88
N LYS A 85 15.17 7.37 -1.51
CA LYS A 85 16.11 8.02 -2.42
C LYS A 85 17.36 7.19 -2.71
N THR A 86 17.85 6.40 -1.75
CA THR A 86 19.17 5.74 -1.82
C THR A 86 19.12 4.24 -2.12
N THR A 87 18.02 3.54 -1.85
CA THR A 87 17.91 2.10 -2.12
C THR A 87 17.98 1.81 -3.62
N ARG A 88 18.87 0.89 -4.03
CA ARG A 88 19.05 0.45 -5.42
C ARG A 88 19.22 -1.08 -5.48
N PRO A 89 18.43 -1.80 -6.31
CA PRO A 89 17.25 -1.32 -7.03
C PRO A 89 16.09 -1.03 -6.06
N PRO A 90 15.26 0.01 -6.29
CA PRO A 90 14.06 0.25 -5.49
C PRO A 90 12.85 -0.52 -6.06
N PRO A 91 12.02 -1.15 -5.22
CA PRO A 91 12.24 -1.51 -3.81
C PRO A 91 13.07 -2.80 -3.67
N PRO A 92 13.59 -3.11 -2.47
CA PRO A 92 14.47 -4.26 -2.23
C PRO A 92 13.69 -5.59 -2.23
N LEU A 93 13.39 -6.11 -3.41
CA LEU A 93 12.57 -7.32 -3.61
C LEU A 93 13.31 -8.64 -3.33
N GLN A 94 14.61 -8.64 -3.04
CA GLN A 94 15.41 -9.85 -2.86
C GLN A 94 14.88 -10.83 -1.80
N HIS A 95 14.14 -10.34 -0.81
CA HIS A 95 13.60 -11.19 0.27
C HIS A 95 12.16 -11.68 0.00
N CYS A 96 11.52 -11.18 -1.05
CA CYS A 96 10.14 -11.50 -1.40
C CYS A 96 10.07 -12.79 -2.24
N LYS A 97 9.85 -13.93 -1.59
CA LYS A 97 9.81 -15.25 -2.26
C LYS A 97 8.54 -15.42 -3.08
N GLY A 98 8.65 -16.12 -4.21
CA GLY A 98 7.50 -16.57 -5.01
C GLY A 98 6.68 -15.45 -5.66
N MET A 99 7.18 -14.21 -5.70
CA MET A 99 6.43 -13.09 -6.29
C MET A 99 6.39 -13.15 -7.82
N PRO A 100 5.20 -13.19 -8.46
CA PRO A 100 5.04 -13.13 -9.90
C PRO A 100 5.64 -11.85 -10.48
N SER A 101 6.21 -11.95 -11.69
CA SER A 101 6.77 -10.80 -12.41
C SER A 101 5.78 -9.62 -12.58
N PRO A 102 4.47 -9.83 -12.83
CA PRO A 102 3.51 -8.73 -12.90
C PRO A 102 3.38 -7.96 -11.58
N VAL A 103 3.39 -8.67 -10.45
CA VAL A 103 3.33 -8.07 -9.11
C VAL A 103 4.62 -7.29 -8.81
N LYS A 104 5.78 -7.86 -9.18
CA LYS A 104 7.07 -7.15 -9.09
C LYS A 104 7.02 -5.84 -9.87
N ALA A 105 6.50 -5.86 -11.10
CA ALA A 105 6.40 -4.70 -11.97
C ALA A 105 5.43 -3.63 -11.44
N LEU A 106 4.33 -4.04 -10.78
CA LEU A 106 3.45 -3.09 -10.08
C LEU A 106 4.18 -2.39 -8.94
N ILE A 107 4.78 -3.18 -8.04
CA ILE A 107 5.46 -2.66 -6.86
C ILE A 107 6.62 -1.74 -7.26
N THR A 108 7.46 -2.14 -8.23
CA THR A 108 8.53 -1.27 -8.73
C THR A 108 7.99 -0.02 -9.40
N GLY A 109 6.90 -0.11 -10.16
CA GLY A 109 6.27 1.04 -10.80
C GLY A 109 5.68 2.05 -9.81
N PHE A 110 5.12 1.59 -8.69
CA PHE A 110 4.51 2.44 -7.66
C PHE A 110 5.54 3.05 -6.70
N LEU A 111 6.60 2.30 -6.36
CA LEU A 111 7.61 2.72 -5.39
C LEU A 111 8.82 3.41 -6.04
N GLN A 112 8.55 4.28 -7.01
CA GLN A 112 9.56 5.20 -7.56
C GLN A 112 9.75 6.39 -6.64
N TRP A 113 11.01 6.83 -6.49
CA TRP A 113 11.35 8.00 -5.67
C TRP A 113 10.68 9.26 -6.22
N ASN A 114 10.88 9.59 -7.51
CA ASN A 114 10.24 10.75 -8.13
C ASN A 114 8.76 10.45 -8.36
N SER A 115 7.88 11.40 -8.02
CA SER A 115 6.43 11.27 -8.25
C SER A 115 6.11 11.03 -9.71
N ASP A 116 6.75 11.76 -10.62
CA ASP A 116 6.43 11.74 -12.05
C ASP A 116 6.80 10.42 -12.73
N ASP A 117 7.72 9.67 -12.11
CA ASP A 117 8.11 8.33 -12.58
C ASP A 117 7.19 7.24 -12.01
N ARG A 118 6.32 7.55 -11.03
CA ARG A 118 5.39 6.58 -10.46
C ARG A 118 4.27 6.27 -11.44
N ARG A 119 4.02 4.99 -11.64
CA ARG A 119 2.81 4.55 -12.32
C ARG A 119 1.58 4.91 -11.49
N ARG A 120 0.49 5.30 -12.14
CA ARG A 120 -0.79 5.54 -11.47
C ARG A 120 -1.60 4.25 -11.40
N PRO A 121 -2.39 4.02 -10.34
CA PRO A 121 -3.19 2.80 -10.21
C PRO A 121 -4.09 2.56 -11.42
N ARG A 122 -4.71 3.62 -11.96
CA ARG A 122 -5.59 3.55 -13.13
C ARG A 122 -4.90 3.06 -14.41
N ASP A 123 -3.60 3.31 -14.56
CA ASP A 123 -2.85 2.99 -15.78
C ASP A 123 -2.39 1.53 -15.81
N VAL A 124 -2.51 0.80 -14.70
CA VAL A 124 -1.95 -0.55 -14.55
C VAL A 124 -2.99 -1.65 -14.30
N VAL A 125 -4.26 -1.29 -14.08
CA VAL A 125 -5.33 -2.26 -13.78
C VAL A 125 -5.46 -3.32 -14.87
N GLU A 126 -5.63 -2.92 -16.12
CA GLU A 126 -5.84 -3.83 -17.24
C GLU A 126 -4.65 -4.77 -17.46
N GLY A 127 -3.43 -4.21 -17.42
CA GLY A 127 -2.21 -4.99 -17.57
C GLY A 127 -2.01 -6.00 -16.43
N PHE A 128 -2.40 -5.63 -15.21
CA PHE A 128 -2.35 -6.55 -14.07
C PHE A 128 -3.37 -7.67 -14.20
N LEU A 129 -4.64 -7.34 -14.46
CA LEU A 129 -5.72 -8.32 -14.61
C LEU A 129 -5.39 -9.35 -15.70
N ALA A 130 -4.92 -8.90 -16.86
CA ALA A 130 -4.48 -9.78 -17.94
C ALA A 130 -3.34 -10.71 -17.52
N ALA A 131 -2.42 -10.23 -16.69
CA ALA A 131 -1.24 -10.99 -16.26
C ALA A 131 -1.49 -11.93 -15.06
N THR A 132 -2.61 -11.75 -14.35
CA THR A 132 -3.03 -12.61 -13.24
C THR A 132 -4.25 -13.47 -13.56
N ALA A 133 -4.83 -13.32 -14.74
CA ALA A 133 -5.89 -14.18 -15.24
C ALA A 133 -5.31 -15.57 -15.61
N SER A 134 -5.09 -16.41 -14.60
CA SER A 134 -4.76 -17.82 -14.76
C SER A 134 -6.02 -18.66 -14.50
N GLU A 135 -6.69 -19.08 -15.58
CA GLU A 135 -7.87 -19.98 -15.68
C GLU A 135 -9.11 -19.67 -14.81
N PRO A 136 -10.33 -19.98 -15.28
CA PRO A 136 -11.55 -19.68 -14.56
C PRO A 136 -11.51 -20.32 -13.17
N ALA A 137 -11.76 -19.51 -12.14
CA ALA A 137 -12.00 -20.02 -10.81
C ALA A 137 -13.17 -21.01 -10.88
N THR A 138 -12.89 -22.31 -10.83
CA THR A 138 -13.84 -23.29 -10.31
C THR A 138 -14.07 -22.94 -8.85
N SER A 139 -14.98 -21.99 -8.63
CA SER A 139 -15.53 -21.68 -7.32
C SER A 139 -16.40 -22.87 -6.91
N SER A 140 -15.80 -23.89 -6.29
CA SER A 140 -16.57 -24.74 -5.37
C SER A 140 -16.68 -23.97 -4.06
N ALA A 141 -17.63 -23.04 -4.02
CA ALA A 141 -18.10 -22.50 -2.76
C ALA A 141 -18.84 -23.62 -2.01
N THR A 142 -18.11 -24.49 -1.30
CA THR A 142 -18.64 -25.10 -0.09
C THR A 142 -18.65 -23.99 0.96
N ALA A 143 -19.71 -23.18 0.90
CA ALA A 143 -20.05 -22.22 1.93
C ALA A 143 -20.05 -22.94 3.28
N ALA A 144 -19.40 -22.32 4.26
CA ALA A 144 -19.43 -22.74 5.64
C ALA A 144 -20.86 -22.60 6.19
N GLU A 145 -21.72 -23.58 5.94
CA GLU A 145 -22.92 -23.84 6.76
C GLU A 145 -22.56 -24.89 7.81
N GLY A 146 -21.94 -24.40 8.88
CA GLY A 146 -21.59 -25.16 10.06
C GLY A 146 -22.45 -24.79 11.26
N SER A 147 -23.71 -25.22 11.27
CA SER A 147 -24.46 -25.65 12.45
C SER A 147 -24.78 -24.61 13.55
N VAL A 148 -25.88 -23.86 13.37
CA VAL A 148 -26.69 -23.41 14.51
C VAL A 148 -27.63 -24.56 14.89
N ARG A 149 -27.30 -25.30 15.96
CA ARG A 149 -28.23 -26.28 16.55
C ARG A 149 -29.42 -25.54 17.18
N PRO A 150 -30.68 -25.92 16.88
CA PRO A 150 -31.81 -25.39 17.62
C PRO A 150 -31.80 -25.94 19.06
N ARG A 151 -31.96 -25.03 20.02
CA ARG A 151 -32.13 -25.34 21.44
C ARG A 151 -33.48 -26.03 21.62
N ALA A 152 -33.47 -27.32 21.94
CA ALA A 152 -34.69 -28.05 22.28
C ALA A 152 -35.32 -27.46 23.55
N SER A 153 -36.56 -27.00 23.42
CA SER A 153 -37.47 -26.69 24.52
C SER A 153 -37.77 -27.99 25.27
N ARG A 154 -37.42 -28.06 26.57
CA ARG A 154 -37.97 -29.08 27.45
C ARG A 154 -39.26 -28.54 28.07
N SER A 155 -40.36 -29.17 27.68
CA SER A 155 -41.61 -29.17 28.44
C SER A 155 -41.58 -30.37 29.38
N GLN A 156 -41.57 -30.10 30.69
CA GLN A 156 -42.28 -30.81 31.76
C GLN A 156 -41.97 -30.13 33.09
#